data_AF-A0A7W0PJS4-F1
#
_entry.id   AF-A0A7W0PJS4-F1
#
_cell.length_a   1.000
_cell.length_b   1.000
_cell.length_c   1.000
_cell.angle_alpha   90.00
_cell.angle_beta   90.00
_cell.angle_gamma   90.00
#
_symmetry.space_group_name_H-M   'P 1'
#
loop_
_entity.id
_entity.type
_entity.pdbx_description
1 polymer ?
#
loop_
_entity_poly.entity_id
_entity_poly.type
_entity_poly.pdbx_seq_one_letter_code
_entity_poly.pdbx_strand_id
1 'polypeptide(L)'
;VYAVLLAPASADVGLTLPWVDVVLHEVAPIALVLDWFVDKSRQLQGRRVILAWLVFPSLYLVYSLVRGNATNWYPYPFLDPDESGGYAGVAGYSAGVVATFVVVALLLHWWAVRSRS
;
A
#
# COMPACT_ATOMS: atom_id res chain seq x y z
N VAL A 1 1.62 5.54 1.26
CA VAL A 1 0.98 4.96 2.45
C VAL A 1 1.92 5.02 3.64
N TYR A 2 3.11 4.38 3.62
CA TYR A 2 4.06 4.45 4.73
C TYR A 2 4.44 5.88 5.15
N ALA A 3 4.96 6.69 4.21
CA ALA A 3 5.39 8.07 4.48
C ALA A 3 4.27 9.01 4.98
N VAL A 4 3.01 8.67 4.73
CA VAL A 4 1.85 9.54 5.07
C VAL A 4 1.08 9.02 6.28
N LEU A 5 1.06 7.69 6.51
CA LEU A 5 0.19 7.05 7.50
C LEU A 5 0.95 6.21 8.56
N LEU A 6 2.19 5.77 8.30
CA LEU A 6 2.94 4.88 9.21
C LEU A 6 4.24 5.48 9.74
N ALA A 7 4.79 6.51 9.09
CA ALA A 7 6.02 7.18 9.54
C ALA A 7 5.95 7.76 10.97
N PRO A 8 4.81 8.29 11.46
CA PRO A 8 4.70 8.70 12.87
C PRO A 8 4.61 7.54 13.87
N ALA A 9 4.29 6.32 13.40
CA ALA A 9 3.99 5.15 14.24
C ALA A 9 5.14 4.11 14.28
N SER A 10 6.21 4.29 13.49
CA SER A 10 7.30 3.32 13.35
C SER A 10 8.48 3.51 14.32
N ALA A 11 8.39 4.44 15.28
CA ALA A 11 9.47 4.75 16.21
C ALA A 11 9.84 3.60 17.18
N ASP A 12 8.95 2.63 17.40
CA ASP A 12 9.09 1.65 18.49
C ASP A 12 9.40 0.20 18.05
N VAL A 13 9.93 -0.02 16.84
CA VAL A 13 10.44 -1.34 16.44
C VAL A 13 11.97 -1.31 16.51
N GLY A 14 12.53 -1.61 17.67
CA GLY A 14 13.94 -1.45 18.08
C GLY A 14 15.03 -2.22 17.30
N LEU A 15 14.98 -2.22 15.97
CA LEU A 15 15.99 -2.74 15.04
C LEU A 15 16.21 -1.82 13.82
N THR A 16 15.59 -0.63 13.77
CA THR A 16 15.71 0.31 12.66
C THR A 16 17.06 1.03 12.71
N LEU A 17 18.06 0.48 12.03
CA LEU A 17 19.21 1.26 11.59
C LEU A 17 18.66 2.46 10.78
N PRO A 18 18.88 3.71 11.19
CA PRO A 18 18.22 4.87 10.57
C PRO A 18 18.42 4.96 9.06
N TRP A 19 19.57 4.51 8.57
CA TRP A 19 19.87 4.47 7.15
C TRP A 19 19.05 3.44 6.37
N VAL A 20 18.64 2.33 6.99
CA VAL A 20 17.78 1.31 6.36
C VAL A 20 16.39 1.88 6.14
N ASP A 21 15.86 2.61 7.12
CA ASP A 21 14.56 3.28 7.00
C ASP A 21 14.57 4.32 5.86
N VAL A 22 15.59 5.19 5.84
CA VAL A 22 15.77 6.17 4.76
C VAL A 22 15.91 5.50 3.39
N VAL A 23 16.74 4.45 3.28
CA VAL A 23 16.95 3.76 2.00
C VAL A 23 15.66 3.10 1.52
N LEU A 24 14.93 2.40 2.40
CA LEU A 24 13.74 1.64 2.01
C LEU A 24 12.51 2.53 1.79
N HIS A 25 12.34 3.59 2.58
CA HIS A 25 11.13 4.40 2.59
C HIS A 25 11.25 5.73 1.86
N GLU A 26 12.47 6.20 1.57
CA GLU A 26 12.70 7.45 0.83
C GLU A 26 13.43 7.19 -0.49
N VAL A 27 14.62 6.55 -0.44
CA VAL A 27 15.49 6.42 -1.61
C VAL A 27 14.95 5.41 -2.63
N ALA A 28 14.57 4.21 -2.18
CA ALA A 28 14.11 3.15 -3.06
C ALA A 28 12.85 3.52 -3.86
N PRO A 29 11.81 4.17 -3.28
CA PRO A 29 10.67 4.65 -4.04
C PRO A 29 11.05 5.69 -5.11
N ILE A 30 11.96 6.63 -4.81
CA ILE A 30 12.43 7.63 -5.78
C ILE A 30 13.19 6.93 -6.92
N ALA A 31 14.10 6.03 -6.58
CA ALA A 31 14.87 5.27 -7.56
C ALA A 31 13.95 4.45 -8.49
N LEU A 32 12.90 3.81 -7.95
CA LEU A 32 11.90 3.10 -8.73
C LEU A 32 11.16 4.01 -9.72
N VAL A 33 10.76 5.21 -9.28
CA VAL A 33 10.10 6.19 -10.16
C VAL A 33 11.06 6.66 -11.26
N LEU A 34 12.33 6.91 -10.92
CA LEU A 34 13.36 7.29 -11.89
C LEU A 34 13.63 6.18 -12.91
N ASP A 35 13.68 4.91 -12.47
CA ASP A 35 13.85 3.75 -13.35
C ASP A 35 12.74 3.66 -14.40
N TRP A 36 11.49 3.95 -14.02
CA TRP A 36 10.37 4.02 -14.96
C TRP A 36 10.49 5.12 -16.03
N PHE A 37 11.20 6.22 -15.75
CA PHE A 37 11.47 7.24 -16.76
C PHE A 37 12.54 6.81 -17.76
N VAL A 38 13.49 5.96 -17.33
CA VAL A 38 14.57 5.43 -18.15
C VAL A 38 14.09 4.28 -19.03
N ASP A 39 13.31 3.33 -18.48
CA ASP A 39 12.81 2.16 -19.21
C ASP A 39 11.28 2.14 -19.30
N LYS A 40 10.73 2.66 -20.41
CA LYS A 40 9.29 2.74 -20.69
C LYS A 40 8.66 1.37 -21.06
N SER A 41 9.46 0.31 -21.17
CA SER A 41 9.07 -0.94 -21.86
C SER A 41 8.18 -1.89 -21.04
N ARG A 42 8.11 -1.75 -19.71
CA ARG A 42 7.40 -2.71 -18.84
C ARG A 42 5.93 -2.35 -18.66
N GLN A 43 5.18 -2.34 -19.75
CA GLN A 43 3.75 -2.04 -19.68
C GLN A 43 2.95 -3.31 -19.35
N LEU A 44 2.52 -3.44 -18.09
CA LEU A 44 1.49 -4.38 -17.64
C LEU A 44 0.14 -3.98 -18.24
N GLN A 45 -0.08 -4.33 -19.51
CA GLN A 45 -1.23 -3.89 -20.27
C GLN A 45 -2.41 -4.84 -20.05
N GLY A 46 -3.30 -4.46 -19.15
CA GLY A 46 -4.62 -5.05 -19.11
C GLY A 46 -5.39 -4.69 -17.85
N ARG A 47 -6.64 -4.24 -18.02
CA ARG A 47 -7.59 -4.05 -16.91
C ARG A 47 -7.69 -5.29 -16.01
N ARG A 48 -7.53 -6.49 -16.60
CA ARG A 48 -7.48 -7.78 -15.90
C ARG A 48 -6.25 -7.94 -15.01
N VAL A 49 -5.09 -7.48 -15.46
CA VAL A 49 -3.83 -7.53 -14.68
C VAL A 49 -3.92 -6.59 -13.48
N ILE A 50 -4.48 -5.40 -13.69
CA ILE A 50 -4.74 -4.42 -12.61
C ILE A 50 -5.69 -4.99 -11.56
N LEU A 51 -6.81 -5.59 -11.99
CA LEU A 51 -7.77 -6.21 -11.07
C LEU A 51 -7.19 -7.43 -10.35
N ALA A 52 -6.40 -8.26 -11.05
CA ALA A 52 -5.70 -9.39 -10.44
C ALA A 52 -4.70 -8.94 -9.35
N TRP A 53 -4.05 -7.80 -9.55
CA TRP A 53 -3.15 -7.21 -8.56
C TRP A 53 -3.85 -6.78 -7.27
N LEU A 54 -5.14 -6.41 -7.32
CA LEU A 54 -5.91 -6.06 -6.13
C LEU A 54 -6.36 -7.28 -5.32
N VAL A 55 -6.36 -8.49 -5.92
CA VAL A 55 -6.76 -9.72 -5.22
C VAL A 55 -5.83 -9.98 -4.02
N PHE A 56 -4.52 -9.85 -4.22
CA PHE A 56 -3.54 -10.10 -3.16
C PHE A 56 -3.73 -9.20 -1.92
N PRO A 57 -3.73 -7.85 -2.02
CA PRO A 57 -3.94 -6.99 -0.85
C PRO A 57 -5.33 -7.16 -0.24
N SER A 58 -6.37 -7.45 -1.02
CA SER A 58 -7.70 -7.74 -0.48
C SER A 58 -7.73 -9.04 0.33
N LEU A 59 -7.14 -10.12 -0.17
CA LEU A 59 -7.04 -11.39 0.57
C LEU A 59 -6.20 -11.23 1.84
N TYR A 60 -5.09 -10.49 1.76
CA TYR A 60 -4.24 -10.23 2.91
C TYR A 60 -4.97 -9.41 3.98
N LEU A 61 -5.77 -8.42 3.58
CA LEU A 61 -6.62 -7.66 4.49
C LEU A 61 -7.62 -8.57 5.22
N VAL A 62 -8.36 -9.41 4.48
CA VAL A 62 -9.32 -10.35 5.06
C VAL A 62 -8.63 -11.29 6.04
N TYR A 63 -7.50 -11.88 5.64
CA TYR A 63 -6.71 -12.74 6.51
C TYR A 63 -6.26 -12.02 7.78
N SER A 64 -5.75 -10.80 7.66
CA SER A 64 -5.27 -10.00 8.80
C SER A 64 -6.38 -9.68 9.80
N LEU A 65 -7.59 -9.38 9.32
CA LEU A 65 -8.75 -9.13 10.19
C LEU A 65 -9.22 -10.39 10.91
N VAL A 66 -9.32 -11.51 10.19
CA VAL A 66 -9.75 -12.80 10.77
C VAL A 66 -8.75 -13.29 11.82
N ARG A 67 -7.46 -13.30 11.46
CA ARG A 67 -6.37 -13.72 12.35
C ARG A 67 -6.22 -12.75 13.51
N GLY A 68 -6.32 -11.44 13.25
CA GLY A 68 -6.23 -10.41 14.28
C GLY A 68 -7.30 -10.55 15.35
N ASN A 69 -8.55 -10.78 14.96
CA ASN A 69 -9.65 -11.05 15.89
C ASN A 69 -9.45 -12.35 16.70
N ALA A 70 -8.75 -13.36 16.14
CA ALA A 70 -8.46 -14.60 16.85
C ALA A 70 -7.26 -14.50 17.81
N THR A 71 -6.31 -13.61 17.54
CA THR A 71 -5.04 -13.51 18.29
C THR A 71 -4.88 -12.21 19.09
N ASN A 72 -5.81 -11.26 18.97
CA ASN A 72 -5.70 -9.88 19.46
C ASN A 72 -4.38 -9.21 19.06
N TRP A 73 -3.95 -9.45 17.81
CA TRP A 73 -2.74 -8.86 17.26
C TRP A 73 -2.97 -8.54 15.80
N TYR A 74 -2.82 -7.26 15.45
CA TYR A 74 -2.98 -6.76 14.10
C TYR A 74 -1.63 -6.28 13.56
N PRO A 75 -1.33 -6.53 12.27
CA PRO A 75 -0.07 -6.10 11.68
C PRO A 75 0.03 -4.58 11.52
N TYR A 76 -1.10 -3.87 11.60
CA TYR A 76 -1.15 -2.41 11.53
C TYR A 76 -2.17 -1.83 12.53
N PRO A 77 -1.86 -0.70 13.17
CA PRO A 77 -2.75 0.02 14.09
C PRO A 77 -4.17 0.27 13.53
N PHE A 78 -4.25 0.68 12.26
CA PHE A 78 -5.52 1.00 11.59
C PHE A 78 -6.42 -0.22 11.32
N LEU A 79 -5.92 -1.43 11.53
CA LEU A 79 -6.70 -2.67 11.45
C LEU A 79 -7.23 -3.10 12.81
N ASP A 80 -6.71 -2.53 13.90
CA ASP A 80 -7.15 -2.82 15.25
C ASP A 80 -8.41 -2.01 15.57
N PRO A 81 -9.55 -2.66 15.87
CA PRO A 81 -10.77 -1.97 16.29
C PRO A 81 -10.58 -1.13 17.55
N ASP A 82 -9.71 -1.52 18.47
CA ASP A 82 -9.50 -0.80 19.74
C ASP A 82 -8.74 0.52 19.52
N GLU A 83 -7.87 0.57 18.52
CA GLU A 83 -7.12 1.77 18.16
C GLU A 83 -7.82 2.62 17.10
N SER A 84 -8.72 2.03 16.31
CA SER A 84 -9.35 2.67 15.15
C SER A 84 -10.75 3.22 15.41
N GLY A 85 -11.26 3.20 16.64
CA GLY A 85 -12.63 3.63 16.94
C GLY A 85 -13.69 2.60 16.53
N GLY A 86 -13.35 1.31 16.63
CA GLY A 86 -14.17 0.15 16.31
C GLY A 86 -14.07 -0.30 14.85
N TYR A 87 -14.84 -1.35 14.52
CA TYR A 87 -14.87 -1.94 13.17
C TYR A 87 -15.31 -0.94 12.07
N ALA A 88 -16.04 0.11 12.44
CA ALA A 88 -16.40 1.19 11.51
C ALA A 88 -15.17 1.99 11.05
N GLY A 89 -14.25 2.31 11.97
CA GLY A 89 -13.01 3.01 11.63
C GLY A 89 -12.06 2.12 10.84
N VAL A 90 -11.92 0.84 11.22
CA VAL A 90 -11.17 -0.16 10.45
C VAL A 90 -11.68 -0.26 9.02
N ALA A 91 -13.00 -0.30 8.83
CA ALA A 91 -13.61 -0.31 7.50
C ALA A 91 -13.31 0.98 6.72
N GLY A 92 -13.35 2.15 7.38
CA GLY A 92 -13.00 3.44 6.79
C GLY A 92 -11.56 3.51 6.30
N TYR A 93 -10.58 3.15 7.14
CA TYR A 93 -9.16 3.10 6.77
C TYR A 93 -8.91 2.09 5.64
N SER A 94 -9.48 0.89 5.75
CA SER A 94 -9.37 -0.15 4.73
C SER A 94 -9.92 0.31 3.38
N ALA A 95 -11.09 0.95 3.38
CA ALA A 95 -11.69 1.52 2.17
C ALA A 95 -10.82 2.63 1.57
N GLY A 96 -10.24 3.51 2.40
CA GLY A 96 -9.31 4.55 1.96
C GLY A 96 -8.05 4.00 1.29
N VAL A 97 -7.46 2.94 1.84
CA VAL A 97 -6.31 2.24 1.25
C VAL A 97 -6.67 1.60 -0.08
N VAL A 98 -7.77 0.86 -0.16
CA VAL A 98 -8.24 0.24 -1.40
C VAL A 98 -8.53 1.31 -2.46
N ALA A 99 -9.22 2.39 -2.11
CA ALA A 99 -9.51 3.50 -3.02
C ALA A 99 -8.23 4.13 -3.56
N THR A 100 -7.21 4.32 -2.71
CA THR A 100 -5.91 4.85 -3.12
C THR A 100 -5.24 3.94 -4.15
N PHE A 101 -5.20 2.62 -3.93
CA PHE A 101 -4.66 1.67 -4.91
C PHE A 101 -5.42 1.70 -6.23
N VAL A 102 -6.75 1.76 -6.18
CA VAL A 102 -7.60 1.85 -7.38
C VAL A 102 -7.30 3.15 -8.16
N VAL A 103 -7.23 4.30 -7.48
CA VAL A 103 -6.92 5.59 -8.13
C VAL A 103 -5.55 5.57 -8.79
N VAL A 104 -4.51 5.11 -8.09
CA VAL A 104 -3.15 5.00 -8.65
C VAL A 104 -3.15 4.08 -9.87
N ALA A 105 -3.83 2.93 -9.80
CA ALA A 105 -3.91 2.00 -10.92
C ALA A 105 -4.64 2.61 -12.14
N LEU A 106 -5.72 3.36 -11.92
CA LEU A 106 -6.44 4.05 -12.99
C LEU A 106 -5.59 5.17 -13.61
N LEU A 107 -4.86 5.95 -12.80
CA LEU A 107 -3.96 7.00 -13.29
C LEU A 107 -2.83 6.42 -14.14
N LEU A 108 -2.20 5.33 -13.69
CA LEU A 108 -1.17 4.63 -14.44
C LEU A 108 -1.72 4.08 -15.76
N HIS A 109 -2.93 3.50 -15.73
CA HIS A 109 -3.57 3.01 -16.95
C HIS A 109 -3.86 4.14 -17.94
N TRP A 110 -4.42 5.26 -17.47
CA TRP A 110 -4.70 6.44 -18.29
C TRP A 110 -3.43 7.02 -18.92
N TRP A 111 -2.36 7.17 -18.13
CA TRP A 111 -1.07 7.67 -18.60
C TRP A 111 -0.48 6.76 -19.69
N ALA A 112 -0.53 5.44 -19.48
CA ALA A 112 -0.05 4.46 -20.45
C ALA A 112 -0.81 4.54 -21.78
N VAL A 113 -2.14 4.71 -21.74
CA VAL A 113 -2.97 4.87 -22.96
C VAL A 113 -2.66 6.19 -23.67
N ARG A 114 -2.52 7.31 -22.95
CA ARG A 114 -2.23 8.63 -23.54
C ARG A 114 -0.83 8.72 -24.17
N SER A 115 0.16 8.03 -23.61
CA SER A 115 1.54 8.05 -24.15
C SER A 115 1.69 7.36 -25.51
N ARG A 116 0.62 6.76 -26.05
CA ARG A 116 0.60 5.99 -27.30
C ARG A 116 -0.13 6.68 -28.47
N SER A 117 -0.78 7.82 -28.22
CA SER A 117 -1.45 8.66 -29.24
C SER A 117 -0.62 9.87 -29.58
#